data_AF-A0A804PN02-F1
#
_entry.id   AF-A0A804PN02-F1
#
_cell.length_a   1.000
_cell.length_b   1.000
_cell.length_c   1.000
_cell.angle_alpha   90.00
_cell.angle_beta   90.00
_cell.angle_gamma   90.00
#
_symmetry.space_group_name_H-M   'P 1'
#
loop_
_entity.id
_entity.type
_entity.pdbx_description
1 polymer ?
#
loop_
_entity_poly.entity_id
_entity_poly.type
_entity_poly.pdbx_seq_one_letter_code
_entity_poly.pdbx_strand_id
1 'polypeptide(L)'
;MIGRILGGIATSLLFSAFESWLVAEHNKRGFDPQWLTITFSKAIFLGNGLIAIVSGLFANLLAENLGFGPVAPFDAAACFLAIGMAIIMSSWSENYGYPSESKDLMAQFKVAAKAIVSGMLNPSHQTAHNQICI
;
A
#
# COMPACT_ATOMS: atom_id res chain seq x y z
N MET A 1 23.17 -1.93 -10.67
CA MET A 1 22.64 -2.38 -9.36
C MET A 1 21.71 -1.35 -8.73
N ILE A 2 22.09 -0.07 -8.65
CA ILE A 2 21.28 1.01 -8.06
C ILE A 2 19.84 1.04 -8.63
N GLY A 3 19.68 0.95 -9.94
CA GLY A 3 18.34 0.95 -10.57
C GLY A 3 17.42 -0.18 -10.09
N ARG A 4 17.96 -1.36 -9.76
CA ARG A 4 17.16 -2.47 -9.19
C ARG A 4 16.74 -2.19 -7.75
N ILE A 5 17.64 -1.61 -6.95
CA ILE A 5 17.35 -1.23 -5.56
C ILE A 5 16.26 -0.15 -5.54
N LEU A 6 16.45 0.92 -6.31
CA LEU A 6 15.47 2.00 -6.42
C LEU A 6 14.13 1.52 -6.97
N GLY A 7 14.13 0.65 -7.99
CA GLY A 7 12.91 0.06 -8.55
C GLY A 7 12.15 -0.81 -7.54
N GLY A 8 12.86 -1.57 -6.70
CA GLY A 8 12.26 -2.33 -5.61
C GLY A 8 11.63 -1.42 -4.55
N ILE A 9 12.37 -0.39 -4.11
CA ILE A 9 11.86 0.59 -3.13
C ILE A 9 10.62 1.32 -3.68
N ALA A 10 10.67 1.77 -4.93
CA ALA A 10 9.55 2.47 -5.56
C ALA A 10 8.29 1.59 -5.63
N THR A 11 8.45 0.32 -6.03
CA THR A 11 7.33 -0.65 -6.06
C THR A 11 6.74 -0.86 -4.67
N SER A 12 7.59 -1.05 -3.64
CA SER A 12 7.13 -1.23 -2.26
C SER A 12 6.36 -0.02 -1.74
N LEU A 13 6.84 1.20 -2.02
CA LEU A 13 6.17 2.44 -1.63
C LEU A 13 4.84 2.63 -2.37
N LEU A 14 4.79 2.29 -3.66
CA LEU A 14 3.58 2.42 -4.48
C LEU A 14 2.40 1.58 -3.95
N PHE A 15 2.66 0.44 -3.31
CA PHE A 15 1.61 -0.32 -2.64
C PHE A 15 1.44 0.14 -1.19
N SER A 16 2.51 0.09 -0.39
CA SER A 16 2.44 0.28 1.05
C SER A 16 1.97 1.68 1.47
N ALA A 17 2.39 2.73 0.76
CA ALA A 17 1.99 4.10 1.11
C ALA A 17 0.48 4.32 0.90
N PHE A 18 -0.07 3.80 -0.18
CA PHE A 18 -1.50 3.92 -0.48
C PHE A 18 -2.36 3.02 0.39
N GLU A 19 -1.90 1.81 0.72
CA GLU A 19 -2.57 0.95 1.69
C GLU A 19 -2.63 1.61 3.07
N SER A 20 -1.49 2.13 3.55
CA SER A 20 -1.41 2.82 4.83
C SER A 20 -2.31 4.07 4.87
N TRP A 21 -2.30 4.84 3.79
CA TRP A 21 -3.18 6.00 3.65
C TRP A 21 -4.67 5.61 3.66
N LEU A 22 -5.05 4.57 2.91
CA LEU A 22 -6.43 4.10 2.85
C LEU A 22 -6.93 3.64 4.22
N VAL A 23 -6.09 2.92 4.98
CA VAL A 23 -6.41 2.49 6.35
C VAL A 23 -6.59 3.71 7.26
N ALA A 24 -5.68 4.68 7.21
CA ALA A 24 -5.77 5.88 8.03
C ALA A 24 -7.04 6.70 7.72
N GLU A 25 -7.35 6.91 6.44
CA GLU A 25 -8.51 7.67 6.01
C GLU A 25 -9.83 6.93 6.30
N HIS A 26 -9.85 5.60 6.16
CA HIS A 26 -10.98 4.75 6.52
C HIS A 26 -11.28 4.84 8.03
N ASN A 27 -10.25 4.73 8.87
CA ASN A 27 -10.38 4.86 10.32
C ASN A 27 -10.82 6.28 10.73
N LYS A 28 -10.27 7.32 10.08
CA LYS A 28 -10.66 8.72 10.33
C LYS A 28 -12.13 8.99 10.05
N ARG A 29 -12.70 8.34 9.04
CA ARG A 29 -14.13 8.46 8.68
C ARG A 29 -15.04 7.51 9.46
N GLY A 30 -14.48 6.57 10.23
CA GLY A 30 -15.26 5.63 11.05
C GLY A 30 -16.11 4.66 10.24
N PHE A 31 -15.64 4.27 9.05
CA PHE A 31 -16.33 3.28 8.23
C PHE A 31 -16.22 1.86 8.83
N ASP A 32 -17.14 0.97 8.45
CA ASP A 32 -17.10 -0.43 8.90
C ASP A 32 -15.88 -1.16 8.30
N PRO A 33 -15.09 -1.90 9.11
CA PRO A 33 -13.93 -2.68 8.67
C PRO A 33 -14.20 -3.62 7.49
N GLN A 34 -15.44 -4.10 7.31
CA GLN A 34 -15.80 -4.93 6.16
C GLN A 34 -15.58 -4.22 4.83
N TRP A 35 -15.87 -2.91 4.76
CA TRP A 35 -15.66 -2.12 3.54
C TRP A 35 -14.18 -1.95 3.22
N LEU A 36 -13.31 -1.92 4.22
CA LEU A 36 -11.87 -1.86 4.01
C LEU A 36 -11.38 -3.13 3.30
N THR A 37 -11.77 -4.30 3.81
CA THR A 37 -11.42 -5.60 3.21
C THR A 37 -11.94 -5.74 1.79
N ILE A 38 -13.19 -5.33 1.54
CA ILE A 38 -13.78 -5.34 0.19
C ILE A 38 -13.02 -4.39 -0.74
N THR A 39 -12.63 -3.21 -0.26
CA THR A 39 -11.89 -2.22 -1.04
C THR A 39 -10.53 -2.75 -1.44
N PHE A 40 -9.76 -3.32 -0.51
CA PHE A 40 -8.48 -3.96 -0.85
C PHE A 40 -8.64 -5.11 -1.84
N SER A 41 -9.64 -5.97 -1.63
CA SER A 41 -9.93 -7.08 -2.55
C SER A 41 -10.21 -6.57 -3.97
N LYS A 42 -11.00 -5.50 -4.09
CA LYS A 42 -11.29 -4.86 -5.38
C LYS A 42 -10.05 -4.17 -5.97
N ALA A 43 -9.25 -3.51 -5.14
CA ALA A 43 -8.03 -2.83 -5.57
C ALA A 43 -7.02 -3.81 -6.16
N ILE A 44 -6.85 -5.00 -5.57
CA ILE A 44 -5.97 -6.04 -6.11
C ILE A 44 -6.54 -6.63 -7.40
N PHE A 45 -7.83 -6.96 -7.44
CA PHE A 45 -8.46 -7.52 -8.63
C PHE A 45 -8.39 -6.56 -9.83
N LEU A 46 -8.76 -5.30 -9.62
CA LEU A 46 -8.74 -4.28 -10.67
C LEU A 46 -7.31 -3.84 -10.97
N GLY A 47 -6.49 -3.54 -9.95
CA GLY A 47 -5.14 -3.01 -10.10
C GLY A 47 -4.14 -4.04 -10.63
N ASN A 48 -4.00 -5.19 -9.98
CA ASN A 48 -3.00 -6.18 -10.40
C ASN A 48 -3.48 -7.03 -11.58
N GLY A 49 -4.79 -7.32 -11.65
CA GLY A 49 -5.35 -8.13 -12.73
C GLY A 49 -5.69 -7.30 -13.97
N LEU A 50 -6.76 -6.50 -13.86
CA LEU A 50 -7.32 -5.80 -15.02
C LEU A 50 -6.36 -4.73 -15.59
N ILE A 51 -5.79 -3.89 -14.74
CA ILE A 51 -4.87 -2.83 -15.19
C ILE A 51 -3.57 -3.40 -15.75
N ALA A 52 -3.09 -4.57 -15.31
CA ALA A 52 -1.93 -5.20 -15.93
C ALA A 52 -2.20 -5.62 -17.38
N ILE A 53 -3.39 -6.17 -17.66
CA ILE A 53 -3.81 -6.52 -19.03
C ILE A 53 -3.90 -5.26 -19.89
N VAL A 54 -4.59 -4.22 -19.39
CA VAL A 54 -4.76 -2.95 -20.12
C VAL A 54 -3.41 -2.27 -20.37
N SER A 55 -2.53 -2.24 -19.36
CA SER A 55 -1.20 -1.65 -19.46
C SER A 55 -0.31 -2.38 -20.46
N GLY A 56 -0.35 -3.72 -20.49
CA GLY A 56 0.38 -4.51 -21.48
C GLY A 56 -0.08 -4.26 -22.91
N LEU A 57 -1.39 -4.21 -23.14
CA LEU A 57 -1.96 -3.88 -24.45
C LEU A 57 -1.61 -2.44 -24.86
N PHE A 58 -1.70 -1.50 -23.92
CA PHE A 58 -1.37 -0.10 -24.17
C PHE A 58 0.12 0.09 -24.46
N ALA A 59 1.01 -0.61 -23.75
CA ALA A 59 2.43 -0.62 -24.01
C ALA A 59 2.74 -1.16 -25.42
N ASN A 60 2.07 -2.24 -25.85
CA ASN A 60 2.22 -2.79 -27.19
C ASN A 60 1.72 -1.81 -28.27
N LEU A 61 0.61 -1.13 -28.01
CA LEU A 61 0.07 -0.11 -28.90
C LEU A 61 1.08 1.04 -29.09
N LEU A 62 1.65 1.56 -28.00
CA LEU A 62 2.61 2.67 -28.08
C LEU A 62 3.93 2.27 -28.75
N ALA A 63 4.46 1.10 -28.41
CA ALA A 63 5.78 0.68 -28.90
C ALA A 63 5.75 0.23 -30.37
N GLU A 64 4.76 -0.59 -30.75
CA GLU A 64 4.70 -1.21 -32.07
C GLU A 64 3.78 -0.45 -33.03
N ASN A 65 2.51 -0.25 -32.64
CA ASN A 65 1.49 0.27 -33.55
C ASN A 65 1.73 1.75 -33.89
N LEU A 66 2.14 2.55 -32.91
CA LEU A 66 2.52 3.96 -33.14
C LEU A 66 3.99 4.14 -33.51
N GLY A 67 4.82 3.10 -33.39
CA GLY A 67 6.23 3.15 -33.76
C GLY A 67 7.10 4.09 -32.91
N PHE A 68 6.66 4.47 -31.70
CA PHE A 68 7.48 5.29 -30.79
C PHE A 68 8.68 4.51 -30.22
N GLY A 69 8.73 3.20 -30.45
CA GLY A 69 9.83 2.35 -30.04
C GLY A 69 9.66 1.77 -28.63
N PRO A 70 10.58 0.89 -28.22
CA PRO A 70 10.45 0.09 -27.01
C PRO A 70 10.55 0.90 -25.70
N VAL A 71 11.02 2.15 -25.78
CA VAL A 71 11.11 3.05 -24.62
C VAL A 71 9.80 3.78 -24.33
N ALA A 72 8.88 3.85 -25.29
CA ALA A 72 7.62 4.58 -25.18
C ALA A 72 6.74 4.18 -23.98
N PRO A 73 6.65 2.90 -23.58
CA PRO A 73 5.91 2.52 -22.37
C PRO A 73 6.50 3.11 -21.08
N PHE A 74 7.83 3.25 -21.01
CA PHE A 74 8.49 3.86 -19.86
C PHE A 74 8.21 5.37 -19.78
N ASP A 75 8.24 6.06 -20.92
CA ASP A 75 7.91 7.48 -21.00
C ASP A 75 6.44 7.72 -20.64
N ALA A 76 5.53 6.89 -21.16
CA ALA A 76 4.12 6.95 -20.79
C ALA A 76 3.90 6.72 -19.29
N ALA A 77 4.55 5.72 -18.70
CA ALA A 77 4.47 5.47 -17.26
C ALA A 77 4.97 6.66 -16.44
N ALA A 78 6.05 7.32 -16.87
CA ALA A 78 6.56 8.52 -16.22
C ALA A 78 5.55 9.68 -16.28
N CYS A 79 4.87 9.87 -17.42
CA CYS A 79 3.78 10.85 -17.55
C CYS A 79 2.61 10.54 -16.61
N PHE A 80 2.16 9.28 -16.54
CA PHE A 80 1.10 8.87 -15.61
C PHE A 80 1.49 9.09 -14.14
N LEU A 81 2.75 8.82 -13.79
CA LEU A 81 3.26 9.07 -12.44
C LEU A 81 3.27 10.56 -12.11
N ALA A 82 3.70 11.42 -13.03
CA ALA A 82 3.70 12.87 -12.85
C ALA A 82 2.28 13.43 -12.68
N ILE A 83 1.31 12.93 -13.46
CA ILE A 83 -0.10 13.28 -13.33
C ILE A 83 -0.63 12.80 -11.96
N GLY A 84 -0.32 11.56 -11.57
CA GLY A 84 -0.69 11.02 -10.27
C GLY A 84 -0.13 11.85 -9.11
N MET A 85 1.13 12.28 -9.21
CA MET A 85 1.75 13.17 -8.24
C MET A 85 1.01 14.50 -8.13
N ALA A 86 0.66 15.13 -9.26
CA ALA A 86 -0.10 16.38 -9.26
C ALA A 86 -1.50 16.22 -8.62
N ILE A 87 -2.18 15.11 -8.90
CA ILE A 87 -3.49 14.80 -8.30
C ILE A 87 -3.35 14.60 -6.79
N ILE A 88 -2.34 13.84 -6.34
CA ILE A 88 -2.09 13.61 -4.92
C ILE A 88 -1.80 14.94 -4.20
N MET A 89 -0.91 15.76 -4.75
CA MET A 89 -0.58 17.06 -4.18
C MET A 89 -1.77 18.01 -4.07
N SER A 90 -2.72 17.93 -5.01
CA SER A 90 -3.92 18.78 -5.00
C SER A 90 -5.08 18.22 -4.18
N SER A 91 -5.19 16.89 -4.08
CA SER A 91 -6.37 16.22 -3.49
C SER A 91 -6.13 15.72 -2.07
N TRP A 92 -4.90 15.38 -1.70
CA TRP A 92 -4.61 14.84 -0.37
C TRP A 92 -4.37 15.99 0.61
N SER A 93 -5.24 16.10 1.61
CA SER A 93 -5.01 17.02 2.73
C SER A 93 -3.74 16.61 3.46
N GLU A 94 -2.86 17.58 3.69
CA GLU A 94 -1.60 17.35 4.42
C GLU A 94 -1.91 16.86 5.84
N ASN A 95 -1.63 15.57 6.08
CA ASN A 95 -1.89 14.92 7.36
C ASN A 95 -0.70 15.21 8.29
N TYR A 96 -0.69 16.39 8.89
CA TYR A 96 0.21 16.67 10.01
C TYR A 96 -0.26 15.83 11.20
N GLY A 97 0.49 14.78 11.56
CA GLY A 97 0.25 14.05 12.81
C GLY A 97 0.16 15.05 13.96
N TYR A 98 -0.84 14.89 14.83
CA TYR A 98 -1.07 15.85 15.93
C TYR A 98 0.23 16.05 16.73
N PRO A 99 0.66 17.30 17.00
CA PRO A 99 1.90 17.57 17.75
C PRO A 99 1.97 16.86 19.10
N SER A 100 0.81 16.60 19.71
CA SER A 100 0.68 15.88 20.98
C SER A 100 0.96 14.38 20.89
N GLU A 101 1.14 13.83 19.68
CA GLU A 101 1.27 12.40 19.43
C GLU A 101 2.63 12.02 18.84
N SER A 102 3.64 12.87 19.01
CA SER A 102 5.05 12.44 19.04
C SER A 102 5.31 11.58 20.29
N LYS A 103 4.47 10.55 20.50
CA LYS A 103 4.73 9.49 21.46
C LYS A 103 5.95 8.78 20.94
N ASP A 104 7.06 8.99 21.65
CA ASP A 104 8.39 8.47 21.32
C ASP A 104 8.30 7.08 20.67
N LEU A 105 8.61 6.99 19.38
CA LEU A 105 8.50 5.76 18.60
C LEU A 105 9.25 4.62 19.30
N MET A 106 10.41 4.93 19.89
CA MET A 106 11.18 3.99 20.71
C MET A 106 10.37 3.44 21.89
N ALA A 107 9.54 4.25 22.54
CA ALA A 107 8.66 3.80 23.61
C ALA A 107 7.57 2.86 23.07
N GLN A 108 6.95 3.17 21.93
CA GLN A 108 5.96 2.29 21.31
C GLN A 108 6.58 0.96 20.87
N PHE A 109 7.79 0.97 20.29
CA PHE A 109 8.54 -0.24 19.95
C PHE A 109 8.90 -1.06 21.19
N LYS A 110 9.32 -0.43 22.29
CA LYS A 110 9.58 -1.13 23.56
C LYS A 110 8.32 -1.77 24.13
N VAL A 111 7.18 -1.07 24.07
CA VAL A 111 5.89 -1.62 24.52
C VAL A 111 5.47 -2.80 23.64
N ALA A 112 5.56 -2.66 22.31
CA ALA A 112 5.26 -3.74 21.37
C ALA A 112 6.19 -4.96 21.56
N ALA A 113 7.49 -4.75 21.72
CA ALA A 113 8.45 -5.81 22.01
C ALA A 113 8.12 -6.52 23.32
N LYS A 114 7.81 -5.78 24.39
CA LYS A 114 7.37 -6.36 25.66
C LYS A 114 6.06 -7.13 25.51
N ALA A 115 5.11 -6.63 24.73
CA ALA A 115 3.84 -7.31 24.47
C ALA A 115 4.04 -8.63 23.73
N ILE A 116 4.88 -8.67 22.69
CA ILE A 116 5.24 -9.88 21.94
C ILE A 116 5.91 -10.91 22.86
N VAL A 117 6.89 -10.48 23.66
CA VAL A 117 7.56 -11.37 24.63
C VAL A 117 6.57 -11.85 25.69
N SER A 118 5.70 -10.98 26.20
CA SER A 118 4.70 -11.37 27.20
C SER A 118 3.63 -12.31 26.64
N GLY A 119 3.27 -12.16 25.35
CA GLY A 119 2.38 -13.08 24.66
C GLY A 119 3.01 -14.44 24.44
N MET A 120 4.34 -14.49 24.18
CA MET A 120 5.10 -15.75 24.18
C MET A 120 5.20 -16.38 25.58
N LEU A 121 5.29 -15.57 26.64
CA LEU A 121 5.37 -16.05 28.03
C LEU A 121 4.00 -16.36 28.64
N ASN A 122 2.89 -15.91 28.04
CA ASN A 122 1.53 -16.14 28.50
C ASN A 122 0.78 -17.10 27.53
N PRO A 123 1.07 -18.41 27.56
CA PRO A 123 0.42 -19.39 26.70
C PRO A 123 -1.06 -19.63 27.02
N SER A 124 -1.69 -18.93 27.98
CA SER A 124 -3.08 -19.19 28.37
C SER A 124 -4.15 -18.70 27.38
N HIS A 125 -3.79 -17.96 26.33
CA HIS A 125 -4.76 -17.53 25.30
C HIS A 125 -4.66 -18.32 23.98
N GLN A 126 -3.62 -19.16 23.80
CA GLN A 126 -3.55 -20.07 22.65
C GLN A 126 -4.40 -21.34 22.86
N THR A 127 -4.66 -21.72 24.12
CA THR A 127 -5.47 -22.90 24.45
C THR A 127 -6.98 -22.69 24.30
N ALA A 128 -7.48 -21.45 24.22
CA ALA A 128 -8.91 -21.22 24.02
C ALA A 128 -9.37 -21.42 22.56
N HIS A 129 -8.48 -21.26 21.57
CA HIS A 129 -8.85 -21.43 20.15
C HIS A 129 -8.73 -22.87 19.64
N ASN A 130 -8.16 -23.79 20.41
CA ASN A 130 -8.04 -25.21 20.04
C ASN A 130 -9.19 -26.09 20.58
N GLN A 131 -10.22 -25.52 21.19
CA GLN A 131 -11.43 -26.26 21.59
C GLN A 131 -12.64 -26.03 20.67
N ILE A 132 -12.45 -25.50 19.46
CA ILE A 132 -13.52 -25.41 18.44
C ILE A 132 -13.25 -26.34 17.24
N CYS A 133 -12.27 -27.25 17.34
CA CYS A 133 -12.21 -28.43 16.48
C CYS A 133 -12.87 -29.63 17.18
N ILE A 134 -14.20 -29.61 17.29
CA ILE A 134 -15.08 -30.80 17.26
C ILE A 134 -16.38 -30.40 16.56
#